data_AF-A0AAX2R1E6-F1
#
_entry.id   AF-A0AAX2R1E6-F1
#
_cell.length_a   1.000
_cell.length_b   1.000
_cell.length_c   1.000
_cell.angle_alpha   90.00
_cell.angle_beta   90.00
_cell.angle_gamma   90.00
#
_symmetry.space_group_name_H-M   'P 1'
#
loop_
_entity.id
_entity.type
_entity.pdbx_description
1 polymer ?
#
loop_
_entity_poly.entity_id
_entity_poly.type
_entity_poly.pdbx_seq_one_letter_code
_entity_poly.pdbx_strand_id
1 'polypeptide(L)'
;MKQKKIEHITLNLIVFGTIAIIGVLARQTVLHYGWDEFSSYLILVVCSIIMGAIYLNLQMVFSQILSPTIEKCFMRFECYRNKFVVVETPIARAELVESSIISESCISEPKIEIETTSDTTEEVSISSCSKLNEEVAELPKEEATPSTINNISIEESNQPTEYEIFRANAMAEKERASQEKLDKVLSYTKQNLALYLSETDLNRLCGYITEYFLSDSLPKVEQIKVDTQLRTIDIMHFGWNIGKAFGKPRLQTATFIKKVFAHTLRDSEISTIERKMSHTESECKIKLDRKIA
;
A
#
# COMPACT_ATOMS: atom_id res chain seq x y z
N MET A 1 13.94 24.38 6.87
CA MET A 1 14.39 23.70 8.12
C MET A 1 13.25 23.42 9.10
N LYS A 2 12.47 24.43 9.56
CA LYS A 2 11.41 24.25 10.58
C LYS A 2 10.39 23.14 10.26
N GLN A 3 9.87 23.09 9.03
CA GLN A 3 8.86 22.12 8.58
C GLN A 3 9.26 20.65 8.84
N LYS A 4 10.46 20.21 8.41
CA LYS A 4 10.94 18.84 8.64
C LYS A 4 10.98 18.43 10.12
N LYS A 5 11.20 19.38 11.05
CA LYS A 5 11.13 19.09 12.49
C LYS A 5 9.70 18.82 12.93
N ILE A 6 8.73 19.59 12.44
CA ILE A 6 7.30 19.40 12.72
C ILE A 6 6.84 18.04 12.18
N GLU A 7 7.20 17.72 10.92
CA GLU A 7 6.86 16.43 10.28
C GLU A 7 7.36 15.22 11.09
N HIS A 8 8.62 15.24 11.57
CA HIS A 8 9.15 14.18 12.43
C HIS A 8 8.46 14.11 13.81
N ILE A 9 8.12 15.25 14.43
CA ILE A 9 7.42 15.28 15.71
C ILE A 9 6.01 14.69 15.55
N THR A 10 5.26 15.10 14.52
CA THR A 10 3.93 14.57 14.21
C THR A 10 3.96 13.07 13.91
N LEU A 11 4.94 12.59 13.12
CA LEU A 11 5.08 11.16 12.83
C LEU A 11 5.31 10.33 14.10
N ASN A 12 6.25 10.76 14.96
CA ASN A 12 6.57 10.05 16.20
C ASN A 12 5.38 10.07 17.19
N LEU A 13 4.62 11.17 17.22
CA LEU A 13 3.41 11.30 18.05
C LEU A 13 2.28 10.36 17.59
N ILE A 14 2.08 10.22 16.27
CA ILE A 14 1.14 9.25 15.70
C ILE A 14 1.55 7.82 16.07
N VAL A 15 2.84 7.47 15.91
CA VAL A 15 3.37 6.14 16.27
C VAL A 15 3.13 5.86 17.76
N PHE A 16 3.51 6.77 18.65
CA PHE A 16 3.29 6.62 20.09
C PHE A 16 1.81 6.43 20.43
N GLY A 17 0.92 7.19 19.78
CA GLY A 17 -0.54 7.02 19.88
C GLY A 17 -1.00 5.61 19.47
N THR A 18 -0.50 5.07 18.34
CA THR A 18 -0.85 3.70 17.92
C THR A 18 -0.35 2.62 18.89
N ILE A 19 0.86 2.78 19.46
CA ILE A 19 1.39 1.85 20.46
C ILE A 19 0.52 1.88 21.74
N ALA A 20 0.13 3.08 22.20
CA ALA A 20 -0.75 3.24 23.35
C ALA A 20 -2.14 2.61 23.12
N ILE A 21 -2.73 2.79 21.93
CA ILE A 21 -4.02 2.16 21.57
C ILE A 21 -3.90 0.62 21.59
N ILE A 22 -2.82 0.05 21.04
CA ILE A 22 -2.57 -1.40 21.06
C ILE A 22 -2.38 -1.91 22.50
N GLY A 23 -1.68 -1.17 23.36
CA GLY A 23 -1.53 -1.49 24.78
C GLY A 23 -2.86 -1.46 25.56
N VAL A 24 -3.75 -0.51 25.25
CA VAL A 24 -5.11 -0.44 25.82
C VAL A 24 -6.00 -1.59 25.34
N LEU A 25 -5.94 -1.96 24.05
CA LEU A 25 -6.65 -3.13 23.52
C LEU A 25 -6.15 -4.43 24.19
N ALA A 26 -4.84 -4.59 24.36
CA ALA A 26 -4.27 -5.73 25.10
C ALA A 26 -4.80 -5.78 26.54
N ARG A 27 -4.82 -4.63 27.25
CA ARG A 27 -5.42 -4.53 28.59
C ARG A 27 -6.89 -4.95 28.61
N GLN A 28 -7.69 -4.48 27.65
CA GLN A 28 -9.11 -4.83 27.54
C GLN A 28 -9.32 -6.34 27.33
N THR A 29 -8.50 -6.99 26.48
CA THR A 29 -8.60 -8.45 26.31
C THR A 29 -8.25 -9.22 27.59
N VAL A 30 -7.24 -8.78 28.34
CA VAL A 30 -6.82 -9.41 29.60
C VAL A 30 -7.88 -9.27 30.70
N LEU A 31 -8.52 -8.09 30.82
CA LEU A 31 -9.66 -7.89 31.72
C LEU A 31 -10.88 -8.74 31.30
N HIS A 32 -11.14 -8.91 30.00
CA HIS A 32 -12.19 -9.80 29.50
C HIS A 32 -11.94 -11.28 29.85
N TYR A 33 -10.68 -11.71 29.97
CA TYR A 33 -10.32 -13.04 30.49
C TYR A 33 -10.36 -13.15 32.02
N GLY A 34 -10.86 -12.14 32.74
CA GLY A 34 -11.06 -12.19 34.19
C GLY A 34 -9.77 -12.01 35.03
N TRP A 35 -8.71 -11.45 34.44
CA TRP A 35 -7.49 -11.11 35.17
C TRP A 35 -7.70 -9.86 36.04
N ASP A 36 -6.91 -9.74 37.11
CA ASP A 36 -7.00 -8.61 38.03
C ASP A 36 -6.51 -7.28 37.41
N GLU A 37 -6.94 -6.16 38.00
CA GLU A 37 -6.62 -4.84 37.49
C GLU A 37 -5.11 -4.52 37.52
N PHE A 38 -4.36 -4.95 38.54
CA PHE A 38 -2.92 -4.70 38.63
C PHE A 38 -2.15 -5.44 37.53
N SER A 39 -2.43 -6.73 37.33
CA SER A 39 -1.89 -7.50 36.21
C SER A 39 -2.27 -6.89 34.86
N SER A 40 -3.49 -6.37 34.71
CA SER A 40 -3.92 -5.71 33.46
C SER A 40 -3.05 -4.47 33.12
N TYR A 41 -2.62 -3.69 34.13
CA TYR A 41 -1.68 -2.58 33.92
C TYR A 41 -0.26 -3.07 33.63
N LEU A 42 0.19 -4.16 34.26
CA LEU A 42 1.47 -4.77 33.98
C LEU A 42 1.56 -5.25 32.51
N ILE A 43 0.50 -5.87 31.98
CA ILE A 43 0.43 -6.23 30.55
C ILE A 43 0.50 -4.99 29.66
N LEU A 44 -0.21 -3.90 29.99
CA LEU A 44 -0.19 -2.67 29.19
C LEU A 44 1.25 -2.10 29.08
N VAL A 45 1.97 -2.04 30.20
CA VAL A 45 3.34 -1.53 30.25
C VAL A 45 4.30 -2.44 29.49
N VAL A 46 4.25 -3.75 29.73
CA VAL A 46 5.13 -4.74 29.06
C VAL A 46 4.86 -4.78 27.56
N CYS A 47 3.60 -4.78 27.13
CA CYS A 47 3.22 -4.72 25.71
C CYS A 47 3.74 -3.44 25.04
N SER A 48 3.60 -2.29 25.69
CA SER A 48 4.10 -1.00 25.17
C SER A 48 5.62 -0.98 25.02
N ILE A 49 6.36 -1.55 25.97
CA ILE A 49 7.83 -1.68 25.91
C ILE A 49 8.25 -2.59 24.76
N ILE A 50 7.62 -3.77 24.62
CA ILE A 50 7.93 -4.74 23.56
C ILE A 50 7.64 -4.14 22.17
N MET A 51 6.48 -3.51 21.99
CA MET A 51 6.10 -2.87 20.73
C MET A 51 7.02 -1.68 20.39
N GLY A 52 7.42 -0.88 21.38
CA GLY A 52 8.41 0.18 21.22
C GLY A 52 9.79 -0.36 20.81
N ALA A 53 10.26 -1.44 21.42
CA ALA A 53 11.52 -2.09 21.07
C ALA A 53 11.49 -2.67 19.64
N ILE A 54 10.39 -3.32 19.24
CA ILE A 54 10.19 -3.81 17.87
C ILE A 54 10.19 -2.64 16.88
N TYR A 55 9.47 -1.55 17.17
CA TYR A 55 9.43 -0.36 16.32
C TYR A 55 10.83 0.25 16.11
N LEU A 56 11.62 0.41 17.17
CA LEU A 56 12.99 0.95 17.08
C LEU A 56 13.92 0.06 16.25
N ASN A 57 13.82 -1.27 16.40
CA ASN A 57 14.57 -2.22 15.57
C ASN A 57 14.18 -2.12 14.10
N LEU A 58 12.87 -2.11 13.79
CA LEU A 58 12.36 -1.94 12.44
C LEU A 58 12.81 -0.60 11.82
N GLN A 59 12.78 0.51 12.58
CA GLN A 59 13.24 1.80 12.08
C GLN A 59 14.75 1.83 11.81
N MET A 60 15.57 1.14 12.62
CA MET A 60 17.01 1.01 12.37
C MET A 60 17.27 0.21 11.08
N VAL A 61 16.62 -0.95 10.91
CA VAL A 61 16.74 -1.78 9.71
C VAL A 61 16.24 -1.05 8.45
N PHE A 62 15.11 -0.33 8.54
CA PHE A 62 14.57 0.47 7.45
C PHE A 62 15.53 1.61 7.04
N SER A 63 16.12 2.30 8.01
CA SER A 63 17.12 3.35 7.77
C SER A 63 18.39 2.80 7.11
N GLN A 64 18.88 1.62 7.55
CA GLN A 64 20.10 1.02 7.02
C GLN A 64 19.92 0.37 5.64
N ILE A 65 18.81 -0.35 5.41
CA ILE A 65 18.59 -1.09 4.17
C ILE A 65 17.82 -0.25 3.15
N LEU A 66 16.71 0.36 3.56
CA LEU A 66 15.79 0.98 2.62
C LEU A 66 16.23 2.38 2.20
N SER A 67 16.86 3.18 3.07
CA SER A 67 17.37 4.51 2.69
C SER A 67 18.38 4.43 1.51
N PRO A 68 19.50 3.69 1.58
CA PRO A 68 20.44 3.59 0.45
C PRO A 68 19.89 2.81 -0.74
N THR A 69 18.90 1.93 -0.55
CA THR A 69 18.24 1.22 -1.67
C THR A 69 17.29 2.14 -2.42
N ILE A 70 16.52 2.96 -1.71
CA ILE A 70 15.66 4.00 -2.30
C ILE A 70 16.52 5.07 -2.96
N GLU A 71 17.60 5.55 -2.32
CA GLU A 71 18.50 6.54 -2.91
C GLU A 71 19.15 6.04 -4.20
N LYS A 72 19.66 4.79 -4.23
CA LYS A 72 20.17 4.15 -5.46
C LYS A 72 19.07 3.93 -6.50
N CYS A 73 17.82 3.70 -6.09
CA CYS A 73 16.68 3.59 -6.99
C CYS A 73 16.34 4.95 -7.61
N PHE A 74 16.22 6.01 -6.81
CA PHE A 74 15.99 7.38 -7.28
C PHE A 74 17.13 7.87 -8.19
N MET A 75 18.40 7.65 -7.83
CA MET A 75 19.54 7.96 -8.71
C MET A 75 19.51 7.16 -10.04
N ARG A 76 18.92 5.96 -10.05
CA ARG A 76 18.70 5.17 -11.28
C ARG A 76 17.52 5.68 -12.12
N PHE A 77 16.61 6.48 -11.55
CA PHE A 77 15.49 7.12 -12.26
C PHE A 77 15.76 8.61 -12.59
N GLU A 78 16.59 9.33 -11.84
CA GLU A 78 16.86 10.77 -12.00
C GLU A 78 17.95 11.09 -13.04
N CYS A 79 17.78 10.61 -14.27
CA CYS A 79 18.52 11.15 -15.43
C CYS A 79 17.99 12.54 -15.87
N TYR A 80 17.27 13.27 -15.01
CA TYR A 80 16.52 14.48 -15.40
C TYR A 80 16.39 15.58 -14.33
N ARG A 81 17.47 15.90 -13.60
CA ARG A 81 17.55 17.14 -12.82
C ARG A 81 18.32 18.27 -13.55
N ASN A 82 18.08 18.44 -14.85
CA ASN A 82 18.68 19.55 -15.62
C ASN A 82 17.62 20.38 -16.37
N LYS A 83 16.65 20.93 -15.62
CA LYS A 83 15.75 21.99 -16.11
C LYS A 83 15.29 22.94 -15.01
N PHE A 84 16.23 23.67 -14.42
CA PHE A 84 15.95 24.78 -13.48
C PHE A 84 16.81 26.04 -13.72
N VAL A 85 17.45 26.16 -14.89
CA VAL A 85 18.23 27.36 -15.30
C VAL A 85 18.05 27.66 -16.81
N VAL A 86 16.82 27.61 -17.33
CA VAL A 86 16.51 28.05 -18.72
C VAL A 86 15.12 28.70 -18.82
N VAL A 87 14.75 29.55 -17.84
CA VAL A 87 13.62 30.51 -17.96
C VAL A 87 13.97 31.82 -17.22
N GLU A 88 15.09 32.45 -17.57
CA GLU A 88 15.21 33.91 -17.45
C GLU A 88 16.41 34.45 -18.24
N THR A 89 16.12 35.33 -19.21
CA THR A 89 16.94 36.35 -19.91
C THR A 89 16.45 36.50 -21.37
N PRO A 90 16.66 37.65 -22.03
CA PRO A 90 17.20 38.92 -21.53
C PRO A 90 16.18 40.09 -21.64
N ILE A 91 16.45 41.20 -20.94
CA ILE A 91 16.42 42.61 -21.43
C ILE A 91 16.80 43.53 -20.25
N ALA A 92 18.07 43.92 -20.20
CA ALA A 92 18.58 45.14 -19.56
C ALA A 92 20.07 45.26 -19.94
N ARG A 93 20.44 46.27 -20.72
CA ARG A 93 21.82 46.52 -21.17
C ARG A 93 22.22 47.93 -20.77
N ALA A 94 23.17 48.06 -19.85
CA ALA A 94 23.97 49.25 -19.57
C ALA A 94 25.02 48.88 -18.50
N GLU A 95 26.26 49.32 -18.70
CA GLU A 95 27.19 49.93 -17.70
C GLU A 95 27.40 49.25 -16.32
N LEU A 96 28.59 49.17 -15.73
CA LEU A 96 29.99 49.53 -16.07
C LEU A 96 30.90 48.55 -15.26
N VAL A 97 32.13 48.20 -15.68
CA VAL A 97 33.41 48.69 -15.09
C VAL A 97 33.32 48.86 -13.55
N GLU A 98 34.10 48.17 -12.70
CA GLU A 98 35.58 48.12 -12.69
C GLU A 98 36.21 46.86 -12.00
N SER A 99 37.54 46.88 -11.87
CA SER A 99 38.49 46.16 -10.96
C SER A 99 37.92 45.16 -9.90
N SER A 100 38.40 43.91 -9.72
CA SER A 100 39.76 43.32 -9.59
C SER A 100 40.47 43.57 -8.25
N ILE A 101 41.12 42.52 -7.67
CA ILE A 101 42.27 42.49 -6.69
C ILE A 101 42.04 41.78 -5.32
N ILE A 102 42.65 40.58 -5.19
CA ILE A 102 43.53 40.03 -4.11
C ILE A 102 43.04 39.80 -2.64
N SER A 103 43.20 38.53 -2.18
CA SER A 103 43.47 38.01 -0.80
C SER A 103 42.49 38.34 0.36
N GLU A 104 42.59 37.79 1.60
CA GLU A 104 43.60 36.90 2.24
C GLU A 104 42.99 35.89 3.26
N SER A 105 43.88 35.17 3.95
CA SER A 105 43.70 34.31 5.14
C SER A 105 43.08 35.06 6.37
N CYS A 106 42.76 34.49 7.54
CA CYS A 106 42.42 33.16 8.09
C CYS A 106 42.17 33.34 9.62
N ILE A 107 41.82 32.27 10.35
CA ILE A 107 41.90 32.10 11.83
C ILE A 107 41.04 33.03 12.72
N SER A 108 40.11 32.46 13.52
CA SER A 108 40.13 32.51 15.02
C SER A 108 38.76 32.21 15.67
N GLU A 109 38.68 31.11 16.42
CA GLU A 109 37.94 31.05 17.70
C GLU A 109 38.95 31.32 18.84
N PRO A 110 38.55 31.92 19.97
CA PRO A 110 38.13 31.12 21.16
C PRO A 110 36.80 31.64 21.77
N LYS A 111 35.95 30.78 22.37
CA LYS A 111 36.01 30.17 23.72
C LYS A 111 36.11 31.16 24.91
N ILE A 112 35.14 31.08 25.83
CA ILE A 112 35.33 31.17 27.30
C ILE A 112 34.09 30.58 28.03
N GLU A 113 34.30 29.98 29.21
CA GLU A 113 33.27 29.39 30.08
C GLU A 113 33.01 30.24 31.35
N ILE A 114 31.81 30.13 31.93
CA ILE A 114 31.48 30.31 33.37
C ILE A 114 30.12 29.60 33.61
N GLU A 115 30.05 28.49 34.35
CA GLU A 115 29.94 28.33 35.81
C GLU A 115 28.55 28.70 36.41
N THR A 116 27.77 27.74 36.95
CA THR A 116 27.65 27.28 38.38
C THR A 116 27.04 28.36 39.32
N THR A 117 26.11 28.16 40.29
CA THR A 117 25.77 27.10 41.28
C THR A 117 24.33 27.28 41.85
N SER A 118 23.74 26.26 42.52
CA SER A 118 22.86 26.37 43.74
C SER A 118 21.49 27.12 43.69
N ASP A 119 20.49 26.95 44.60
CA ASP A 119 20.12 25.87 45.55
C ASP A 119 18.65 25.97 46.08
N THR A 120 18.04 24.81 46.44
CA THR A 120 17.22 24.47 47.65
C THR A 120 15.96 25.26 48.16
N THR A 121 14.93 24.49 48.62
CA THR A 121 13.71 24.84 49.43
C THR A 121 12.65 25.80 48.82
N GLU A 122 11.34 25.82 49.18
CA GLU A 122 10.44 24.96 50.02
C GLU A 122 9.07 24.80 49.25
N GLU A 123 7.82 24.59 49.72
CA GLU A 123 7.11 24.49 51.03
C GLU A 123 5.99 23.42 50.97
N VAL A 124 5.20 23.31 52.04
CA VAL A 124 4.04 22.44 52.26
C VAL A 124 2.76 23.29 51.90
N SER A 125 1.49 22.86 51.94
CA SER A 125 0.66 22.66 53.14
C SER A 125 -0.81 22.33 52.80
N ILE A 126 -1.33 21.26 53.44
CA ILE A 126 -2.69 21.01 54.02
C ILE A 126 -4.01 21.13 53.21
N SER A 127 -4.88 20.09 53.27
CA SER A 127 -6.09 20.09 54.16
C SER A 127 -7.01 18.84 54.10
N SER A 128 -7.39 18.38 55.29
CA SER A 128 -8.51 17.54 55.80
C SER A 128 -9.89 17.48 55.08
N CYS A 129 -10.86 16.60 55.41
CA CYS A 129 -10.93 15.26 56.08
C CYS A 129 -12.40 14.71 56.14
N SER A 130 -12.57 13.37 56.22
CA SER A 130 -13.66 12.57 56.88
C SER A 130 -15.17 12.60 56.48
N LYS A 131 -15.70 11.37 56.34
CA LYS A 131 -17.02 10.79 56.78
C LYS A 131 -18.38 11.27 56.24
N LEU A 132 -19.10 10.31 55.63
CA LEU A 132 -20.48 9.82 55.90
C LEU A 132 -20.52 8.33 55.45
N ASN A 133 -21.50 7.46 55.69
CA ASN A 133 -22.29 7.03 56.85
C ASN A 133 -23.28 5.95 56.29
N GLU A 134 -23.05 4.68 56.63
CA GLU A 134 -24.06 3.64 56.98
C GLU A 134 -25.52 3.67 56.43
N GLU A 135 -25.87 2.72 55.54
CA GLU A 135 -27.16 1.97 55.45
C GLU A 135 -26.97 0.83 54.39
N VAL A 136 -26.84 -0.46 54.72
CA VAL A 136 -27.84 -1.49 55.10
C VAL A 136 -28.88 -1.85 54.01
N ALA A 137 -28.62 -2.95 53.29
CA ALA A 137 -29.61 -3.80 52.60
C ALA A 137 -29.01 -5.20 52.39
N GLU A 138 -29.79 -6.27 52.58
CA GLU A 138 -29.25 -7.64 52.74
C GLU A 138 -30.04 -8.73 51.99
N LEU A 139 -29.35 -9.82 51.63
CA LEU A 139 -29.86 -11.13 51.13
C LEU A 139 -30.63 -11.16 49.77
N PRO A 140 -30.74 -12.34 49.12
CA PRO A 140 -29.76 -13.44 49.03
C PRO A 140 -29.57 -14.01 47.62
N LYS A 141 -28.62 -14.97 47.49
CA LYS A 141 -28.60 -16.00 46.44
C LYS A 141 -29.27 -17.27 46.96
N GLU A 142 -29.71 -18.16 46.06
CA GLU A 142 -29.98 -19.57 46.40
C GLU A 142 -29.51 -20.49 45.25
N GLU A 143 -29.26 -21.78 45.52
CA GLU A 143 -28.52 -22.70 44.66
C GLU A 143 -29.26 -23.99 44.26
N ALA A 144 -28.96 -24.45 43.04
CA ALA A 144 -28.77 -25.84 42.63
C ALA A 144 -29.92 -26.89 42.61
N THR A 145 -30.36 -27.20 41.37
CA THR A 145 -30.47 -28.59 40.79
C THR A 145 -31.60 -29.55 41.24
N PRO A 146 -31.89 -30.67 40.52
CA PRO A 146 -31.62 -31.02 39.10
C PRO A 146 -32.84 -31.58 38.31
N SER A 147 -32.58 -31.96 37.04
CA SER A 147 -33.20 -33.03 36.24
C SER A 147 -34.38 -32.73 35.30
N THR A 148 -34.18 -33.03 34.01
CA THR A 148 -34.99 -33.97 33.21
C THR A 148 -34.24 -34.24 31.89
N ILE A 149 -34.11 -35.52 31.48
CA ILE A 149 -33.48 -35.89 30.21
C ILE A 149 -34.56 -35.89 29.12
N ASN A 150 -34.52 -34.90 28.22
CA ASN A 150 -35.23 -34.95 26.96
C ASN A 150 -34.23 -35.16 25.82
N ASN A 151 -34.15 -36.38 25.30
CA ASN A 151 -33.45 -36.66 24.04
C ASN A 151 -34.23 -36.01 22.89
N ILE A 152 -33.91 -34.76 22.58
CA ILE A 152 -34.27 -34.16 21.30
C ILE A 152 -33.42 -34.86 20.25
N SER A 153 -34.04 -35.75 19.47
CA SER A 153 -33.45 -36.28 18.26
C SER A 153 -33.26 -35.11 17.29
N ILE A 154 -32.02 -34.66 17.15
CA ILE A 154 -31.64 -33.75 16.07
C ILE A 154 -31.70 -34.55 14.77
N GLU A 155 -32.86 -34.53 14.12
CA GLU A 155 -32.92 -34.83 12.69
C GLU A 155 -32.10 -33.75 11.98
N GLU A 156 -30.90 -34.12 11.56
CA GLU A 156 -30.04 -33.28 10.73
C GLU A 156 -30.70 -33.13 9.35
N SER A 157 -31.60 -32.14 9.25
CA SER A 157 -32.34 -31.83 8.04
C SER A 157 -31.36 -31.60 6.90
N ASN A 158 -31.36 -32.49 5.91
CA ASN A 158 -30.45 -32.48 4.76
C ASN A 158 -30.76 -31.34 3.76
N GLN A 159 -31.49 -30.31 4.19
CA GLN A 159 -31.92 -29.19 3.38
C GLN A 159 -31.00 -27.98 3.67
N PRO A 160 -30.35 -27.36 2.66
CA PRO A 160 -29.40 -26.28 2.88
C PRO A 160 -30.00 -25.11 3.67
N THR A 161 -29.25 -24.57 4.63
CA THR A 161 -29.71 -23.43 5.43
C THR A 161 -29.84 -22.17 4.58
N GLU A 162 -30.66 -21.22 5.01
CA GLU A 162 -30.89 -19.95 4.31
C GLU A 162 -29.58 -19.18 4.07
N TYR A 163 -28.67 -19.20 5.05
CA TYR A 163 -27.33 -18.64 4.94
C TYR A 163 -26.47 -19.32 3.85
N GLU A 164 -26.59 -20.64 3.68
CA GLU A 164 -25.90 -21.38 2.64
C GLU A 164 -26.45 -21.09 1.25
N ILE A 165 -27.77 -20.93 1.13
CA ILE A 165 -28.44 -20.52 -0.10
C ILE A 165 -27.97 -19.11 -0.51
N PHE A 166 -27.95 -18.14 0.42
CA PHE A 166 -27.42 -16.81 0.13
C PHE A 166 -25.93 -16.83 -0.21
N ARG A 167 -25.10 -17.62 0.52
CA ARG A 167 -23.67 -17.76 0.23
C ARG A 167 -23.43 -18.36 -1.16
N ALA A 168 -24.17 -19.41 -1.54
CA ALA A 168 -24.09 -20.04 -2.86
C ALA A 168 -24.49 -19.07 -3.98
N ASN A 169 -25.61 -18.35 -3.81
CA ASN A 169 -26.08 -17.36 -4.79
C ASN A 169 -25.05 -16.23 -5.00
N ALA A 170 -24.49 -15.68 -3.91
CA ALA A 170 -23.47 -14.63 -3.99
C ALA A 170 -22.16 -15.10 -4.65
N MET A 171 -21.75 -16.36 -4.42
CA MET A 171 -20.60 -16.95 -5.12
C MET A 171 -20.88 -17.14 -6.61
N ALA A 172 -22.04 -17.70 -6.97
CA ALA A 172 -22.44 -17.94 -8.36
C ALA A 172 -22.66 -16.64 -9.16
N GLU A 173 -23.17 -15.57 -8.53
CA GLU A 173 -23.26 -14.25 -9.16
C GLU A 173 -21.89 -13.62 -9.38
N LYS A 174 -20.98 -13.70 -8.40
CA LYS A 174 -19.58 -13.26 -8.56
C LYS A 174 -18.86 -14.02 -9.67
N GLU A 175 -19.08 -15.33 -9.76
CA GLU A 175 -18.54 -16.19 -10.83
C GLU A 175 -19.09 -15.77 -12.20
N ARG A 176 -20.42 -15.63 -12.33
CA ARG A 176 -21.09 -15.15 -13.56
C ARG A 176 -20.54 -13.80 -14.03
N ALA A 177 -20.46 -12.82 -13.12
CA ALA A 177 -19.91 -11.49 -13.44
C ALA A 177 -18.41 -11.54 -13.80
N SER A 178 -17.66 -12.53 -13.32
CA SER A 178 -16.27 -12.76 -13.72
C SER A 178 -16.17 -13.39 -15.11
N GLN A 179 -17.08 -14.31 -15.46
CA GLN A 179 -17.14 -14.93 -16.77
C GLN A 179 -17.61 -13.95 -17.85
N GLU A 180 -18.67 -13.17 -17.59
CA GLU A 180 -19.12 -12.10 -18.50
C GLU A 180 -17.99 -11.10 -18.82
N LYS A 181 -17.17 -10.75 -17.83
CA LYS A 181 -15.98 -9.91 -18.01
C LYS A 181 -14.94 -10.56 -18.92
N LEU A 182 -14.68 -11.86 -18.76
CA LEU A 182 -13.80 -12.61 -19.66
C LEU A 182 -14.36 -12.61 -21.09
N ASP A 183 -15.65 -12.91 -21.26
CA ASP A 183 -16.29 -13.00 -22.57
C ASP A 183 -16.32 -11.66 -23.32
N LYS A 184 -16.51 -10.53 -22.61
CA LYS A 184 -16.33 -9.18 -23.19
C LYS A 184 -14.90 -8.94 -23.65
N VAL A 185 -13.89 -9.32 -22.86
CA VAL A 185 -12.47 -9.14 -23.23
C VAL A 185 -12.05 -10.05 -24.40
N LEU A 186 -12.56 -11.28 -24.46
CA LEU A 186 -12.35 -12.19 -25.59
C LEU A 186 -13.05 -11.66 -26.86
N SER A 187 -14.26 -11.10 -26.73
CA SER A 187 -14.98 -10.47 -27.84
C SER A 187 -14.26 -9.23 -28.37
N TYR A 188 -13.83 -8.33 -27.47
CA TYR A 188 -12.97 -7.19 -27.79
C TYR A 188 -11.68 -7.62 -28.50
N THR A 189 -11.04 -8.71 -28.04
CA THR A 189 -9.81 -9.26 -28.63
C THR A 189 -10.05 -9.72 -30.07
N LYS A 190 -11.11 -10.50 -30.30
CA LYS A 190 -11.49 -10.97 -31.65
C LYS A 190 -11.77 -9.79 -32.58
N GLN A 191 -12.56 -8.81 -32.14
CA GLN A 191 -12.90 -7.62 -32.92
C GLN A 191 -11.68 -6.77 -33.31
N ASN A 192 -10.69 -6.62 -32.41
CA ASN A 192 -9.53 -5.77 -32.66
C ASN A 192 -8.38 -6.46 -33.41
N LEU A 193 -8.27 -7.79 -33.34
CA LEU A 193 -7.10 -8.53 -33.85
C LEU A 193 -7.37 -9.53 -34.99
N ALA A 194 -8.63 -9.82 -35.35
CA ALA A 194 -8.94 -10.75 -36.44
C ALA A 194 -8.42 -10.32 -37.83
N LEU A 195 -8.10 -9.04 -38.04
CA LEU A 195 -7.48 -8.55 -39.28
C LEU A 195 -5.93 -8.58 -39.26
N TYR A 196 -5.32 -9.00 -38.15
CA TYR A 196 -3.87 -8.89 -37.92
C TYR A 196 -3.21 -10.18 -37.38
N LEU A 197 -3.97 -11.25 -37.26
CA LEU A 197 -3.56 -12.58 -36.79
C LEU A 197 -4.16 -13.67 -37.70
N SER A 198 -3.51 -14.84 -37.75
CA SER A 198 -4.18 -16.03 -38.27
C SER A 198 -5.31 -16.46 -37.32
N GLU A 199 -6.31 -17.20 -37.82
CA GLU A 199 -7.36 -17.76 -36.94
C GLU A 199 -6.75 -18.64 -35.83
N THR A 200 -5.71 -19.41 -36.17
CA THR A 200 -4.97 -20.24 -35.21
C THR A 200 -4.35 -19.38 -34.11
N ASP A 201 -3.62 -18.32 -34.48
CA ASP A 201 -2.96 -17.43 -33.52
C ASP A 201 -3.97 -16.60 -32.69
N LEU A 202 -5.09 -16.19 -33.28
CA LEU A 202 -6.17 -15.50 -32.56
C LEU A 202 -6.82 -16.41 -31.51
N ASN A 203 -7.07 -17.68 -31.84
CA ASN A 203 -7.61 -18.66 -30.90
C ASN A 203 -6.59 -19.00 -29.80
N ARG A 204 -5.29 -19.09 -30.12
CA ARG A 204 -4.21 -19.23 -29.12
C ARG A 204 -4.13 -18.02 -28.18
N LEU A 205 -4.24 -16.80 -28.73
CA LEU A 205 -4.28 -15.56 -27.95
C LEU A 205 -5.46 -15.54 -26.98
N CYS A 206 -6.65 -15.96 -27.43
CA CYS A 206 -7.81 -16.11 -26.55
C CYS A 206 -7.52 -17.10 -25.40
N GLY A 207 -6.90 -18.25 -25.69
CA GLY A 207 -6.47 -19.20 -24.66
C GLY A 207 -5.50 -18.59 -23.64
N TYR A 208 -4.46 -17.89 -24.09
CA TYR A 208 -3.51 -17.20 -23.21
C TYR A 208 -4.16 -16.09 -22.37
N ILE A 209 -5.19 -15.42 -22.89
CA ILE A 209 -5.95 -14.38 -22.16
C ILE A 209 -6.83 -15.03 -21.08
N THR A 210 -7.46 -16.17 -21.36
CA THR A 210 -8.20 -16.95 -20.36
C THR A 210 -7.28 -17.48 -19.26
N GLU A 211 -6.10 -18.03 -19.60
CA GLU A 211 -5.11 -18.46 -18.61
C GLU A 211 -4.60 -17.28 -17.75
N TYR A 212 -4.35 -16.12 -18.37
CA TYR A 212 -3.95 -14.89 -17.69
C TYR A 212 -5.05 -14.26 -16.81
N PHE A 213 -6.33 -14.49 -17.14
CA PHE A 213 -7.45 -14.10 -16.29
C PHE A 213 -7.52 -14.98 -15.04
N LEU A 214 -7.60 -16.30 -15.26
CA LEU A 214 -7.82 -17.31 -14.22
C LEU A 214 -6.61 -17.55 -13.31
N SER A 215 -5.39 -17.27 -13.77
CA SER A 215 -4.16 -17.42 -13.00
C SER A 215 -3.53 -16.07 -12.63
N ASP A 216 -2.90 -16.01 -11.45
CA ASP A 216 -1.98 -14.91 -11.10
C ASP A 216 -0.54 -15.19 -11.54
N SER A 217 -0.25 -16.42 -11.98
CA SER A 217 0.99 -16.71 -12.71
C SER A 217 0.91 -16.22 -14.16
N LEU A 218 2.07 -15.97 -14.78
CA LEU A 218 2.12 -15.59 -16.20
C LEU A 218 2.12 -16.86 -17.07
N PRO A 219 1.23 -16.95 -18.08
CA PRO A 219 1.08 -18.15 -18.90
C PRO A 219 2.37 -18.55 -19.64
N LYS A 220 2.48 -19.84 -19.95
CA LYS A 220 3.57 -20.41 -20.78
C LYS A 220 3.24 -20.24 -22.26
N VAL A 221 3.51 -19.05 -22.78
CA VAL A 221 3.15 -18.66 -24.15
C VAL A 221 4.28 -18.93 -25.14
N GLU A 222 3.93 -19.51 -26.29
CA GLU A 222 4.73 -19.37 -27.51
C GLU A 222 4.46 -18.00 -28.16
N GLN A 223 5.43 -17.51 -28.93
CA GLN A 223 5.37 -16.18 -29.54
C GLN A 223 4.34 -16.13 -30.67
N ILE A 224 3.45 -15.14 -30.63
CA ILE A 224 2.47 -14.89 -31.69
C ILE A 224 3.04 -13.89 -32.70
N LYS A 225 2.97 -14.24 -33.99
CA LYS A 225 3.32 -13.35 -35.09
C LYS A 225 2.13 -12.47 -35.44
N VAL A 226 2.29 -11.16 -35.27
CA VAL A 226 1.31 -10.14 -35.68
C VAL A 226 1.65 -9.62 -37.07
N ASP A 227 0.64 -9.23 -37.84
CA ASP A 227 0.82 -8.44 -39.06
C ASP A 227 1.56 -7.11 -38.77
N THR A 228 2.45 -6.71 -39.68
CA THR A 228 3.31 -5.52 -39.54
C THR A 228 2.55 -4.18 -39.50
N GLN A 229 1.26 -4.17 -39.81
CA GLN A 229 0.40 -2.99 -39.69
C GLN A 229 0.06 -2.57 -38.25
N LEU A 230 0.19 -3.46 -37.27
CA LEU A 230 0.05 -3.09 -35.86
C LEU A 230 1.39 -2.63 -35.29
N ARG A 231 1.44 -1.38 -34.86
CA ARG A 231 2.64 -0.80 -34.25
C ARG A 231 2.75 -1.25 -32.80
N THR A 232 3.96 -1.11 -32.25
CA THR A 232 4.24 -1.35 -30.83
C THR A 232 3.22 -0.67 -29.90
N ILE A 233 2.79 0.56 -30.20
CA ILE A 233 1.79 1.30 -29.41
C ILE A 233 0.40 0.63 -29.42
N ASP A 234 -0.01 0.01 -30.54
CA ASP A 234 -1.29 -0.69 -30.64
C ASP A 234 -1.33 -1.91 -29.72
N ILE A 235 -0.24 -2.67 -29.69
CA ILE A 235 -0.07 -3.82 -28.79
C ILE A 235 0.02 -3.38 -27.33
N MET A 236 0.67 -2.24 -27.06
CA MET A 236 0.70 -1.65 -25.71
C MET A 236 -0.72 -1.24 -25.25
N HIS A 237 -1.50 -0.54 -26.09
CA HIS A 237 -2.89 -0.18 -25.80
C HIS A 237 -3.79 -1.41 -25.61
N PHE A 238 -3.65 -2.41 -26.48
CA PHE A 238 -4.33 -3.70 -26.37
C PHE A 238 -4.09 -4.35 -24.99
N GLY A 239 -2.83 -4.37 -24.54
CA GLY A 239 -2.49 -4.85 -23.20
C GLY A 239 -3.13 -4.03 -22.09
N TRP A 240 -3.08 -2.69 -22.15
CA TRP A 240 -3.67 -1.85 -21.12
C TRP A 240 -5.19 -2.03 -21.00
N ASN A 241 -5.88 -2.17 -22.13
CA ASN A 241 -7.31 -2.48 -22.18
C ASN A 241 -7.63 -3.79 -21.43
N ILE A 242 -6.88 -4.86 -21.69
CA ILE A 242 -7.03 -6.16 -20.98
C ILE A 242 -6.73 -6.01 -19.49
N GLY A 243 -5.56 -5.46 -19.14
CA GLY A 243 -5.14 -5.29 -17.74
C GLY A 243 -6.12 -4.43 -16.95
N LYS A 244 -6.69 -3.37 -17.57
CA LYS A 244 -7.68 -2.50 -16.94
C LYS A 244 -9.05 -3.17 -16.77
N ALA A 245 -9.50 -3.98 -17.73
CA ALA A 245 -10.74 -4.74 -17.62
C ALA A 245 -10.67 -5.80 -16.51
N PHE A 246 -9.57 -6.56 -16.47
CA PHE A 246 -9.31 -7.59 -15.46
C PHE A 246 -8.89 -7.04 -14.09
N GLY A 247 -8.37 -5.81 -14.03
CA GLY A 247 -7.84 -5.21 -12.80
C GLY A 247 -6.42 -5.67 -12.43
N LYS A 248 -5.73 -6.36 -13.34
CA LYS A 248 -4.37 -6.89 -13.12
C LYS A 248 -3.33 -5.73 -13.15
N PRO A 249 -2.23 -5.78 -12.35
CA PRO A 249 -1.21 -4.74 -12.33
C PRO A 249 -0.57 -4.42 -13.69
N ARG A 250 -0.14 -3.16 -13.90
CA ARG A 250 0.48 -2.72 -15.17
C ARG A 250 1.76 -3.49 -15.49
N LEU A 251 2.69 -3.65 -14.53
CA LEU A 251 3.91 -4.46 -14.70
C LEU A 251 3.64 -5.91 -15.13
N GLN A 252 2.66 -6.57 -14.49
CA GLN A 252 2.26 -7.94 -14.84
C GLN A 252 1.69 -7.98 -16.27
N THR A 253 0.80 -7.04 -16.60
CA THR A 253 0.18 -6.88 -17.92
C THR A 253 1.21 -6.61 -19.02
N ALA A 254 2.17 -5.71 -18.75
CA ALA A 254 3.28 -5.37 -19.64
C ALA A 254 4.18 -6.59 -19.88
N THR A 255 4.45 -7.38 -18.85
CA THR A 255 5.22 -8.63 -18.96
C THR A 255 4.46 -9.70 -19.75
N PHE A 256 3.14 -9.82 -19.56
CA PHE A 256 2.27 -10.70 -20.34
C PHE A 256 2.35 -10.37 -21.84
N ILE A 257 2.06 -9.13 -22.24
CA ILE A 257 2.10 -8.77 -23.66
C ILE A 257 3.53 -8.83 -24.24
N LYS A 258 4.58 -8.53 -23.45
CA LYS A 258 5.99 -8.69 -23.87
C LYS A 258 6.35 -10.13 -24.18
N LYS A 259 5.80 -11.11 -23.46
CA LYS A 259 5.98 -12.54 -23.77
C LYS A 259 5.21 -12.95 -25.03
N VAL A 260 3.91 -12.63 -25.09
CA VAL A 260 3.03 -13.03 -26.20
C VAL A 260 3.48 -12.44 -27.54
N PHE A 261 3.75 -11.13 -27.56
CA PHE A 261 4.10 -10.37 -28.76
C PHE A 261 5.60 -10.02 -28.78
N ALA A 262 6.45 -10.97 -28.38
CA ALA A 262 7.90 -10.76 -28.23
C ALA A 262 8.61 -10.24 -29.49
N HIS A 263 8.05 -10.48 -30.68
CA HIS A 263 8.51 -9.88 -31.93
C HIS A 263 8.16 -8.38 -32.03
N THR A 264 6.88 -8.03 -32.02
CA THR A 264 6.38 -6.64 -32.20
C THR A 264 6.76 -5.69 -31.06
N LEU A 265 7.09 -6.25 -29.88
CA LEU A 265 7.57 -5.51 -28.72
C LEU A 265 9.07 -5.69 -28.47
N ARG A 266 9.85 -6.29 -29.37
CA ARG A 266 11.27 -6.68 -29.15
C ARG A 266 12.10 -5.58 -28.51
N ASP A 267 12.08 -4.39 -29.10
CA ASP A 267 12.97 -3.27 -28.75
C ASP A 267 12.41 -2.37 -27.63
N SER A 268 11.23 -2.72 -27.10
CA SER A 268 10.62 -2.05 -25.95
C SER A 268 10.87 -2.82 -24.65
N GLU A 269 11.56 -2.21 -23.69
CA GLU A 269 11.65 -2.73 -22.33
C GLU A 269 10.26 -2.83 -21.65
N ILE A 270 10.12 -3.75 -20.68
CA ILE A 270 8.90 -3.89 -19.88
C ILE A 270 8.57 -2.58 -19.13
N SER A 271 9.59 -1.88 -18.62
CA SER A 271 9.51 -0.53 -18.02
C SER A 271 8.86 0.49 -18.96
N THR A 272 9.24 0.45 -20.24
CA THR A 272 8.77 1.36 -21.28
C THR A 272 7.38 0.97 -21.76
N ILE A 273 7.05 -0.32 -21.81
CA ILE A 273 5.69 -0.81 -22.05
C ILE A 273 4.75 -0.36 -20.91
N GLU A 274 5.11 -0.65 -19.65
CA GLU A 274 4.31 -0.27 -18.47
C GLU A 274 3.99 1.23 -18.43
N ARG A 275 4.97 2.08 -18.76
CA ARG A 275 4.77 3.53 -18.90
C ARG A 275 3.90 3.87 -20.12
N LYS A 276 4.34 3.48 -21.34
CA LYS A 276 3.73 3.93 -22.60
C LYS A 276 2.36 3.34 -22.93
N MET A 277 1.95 2.24 -22.29
CA MET A 277 0.69 1.55 -22.59
C MET A 277 -0.61 2.34 -22.36
N SER A 278 -0.53 3.58 -21.87
CA SER A 278 -1.67 4.51 -21.83
C SER A 278 -1.34 5.91 -22.35
N HIS A 279 -0.38 6.05 -23.28
CA HIS A 279 -0.02 7.33 -23.92
C HIS A 279 -0.88 7.61 -25.16
N THR A 280 -1.69 8.67 -25.12
CA THR A 280 -2.59 9.05 -26.22
C THR A 280 -1.96 9.91 -27.30
N GLU A 281 -0.70 10.32 -27.15
CA GLU A 281 0.02 11.24 -28.04
C GLU A 281 0.36 10.62 -29.42
N SER A 282 0.37 9.30 -29.49
CA SER A 282 0.68 8.55 -30.72
C SER A 282 -0.59 8.07 -31.41
N GLU A 283 -0.64 8.25 -32.73
CA GLU A 283 -1.63 7.58 -33.56
C GLU A 283 -1.59 6.06 -33.36
N CYS A 284 -2.77 5.47 -33.33
CA CYS A 284 -3.00 4.05 -33.04
C CYS A 284 -4.26 3.59 -33.77
N LYS A 285 -4.23 2.36 -34.30
CA LYS A 285 -5.41 1.62 -34.74
C LYS A 285 -6.22 1.14 -33.53
N ILE A 286 -5.55 0.60 -32.51
CA ILE A 286 -6.19 0.14 -31.27
C ILE A 286 -6.25 1.30 -30.27
N LYS A 287 -7.46 1.74 -29.93
CA LYS A 287 -7.71 2.83 -28.97
C LYS A 287 -7.76 2.32 -27.54
N LEU A 288 -7.48 3.20 -26.58
CA LEU A 288 -7.71 2.93 -25.16
C LEU A 288 -9.21 2.94 -24.88
N ASP A 289 -9.73 1.84 -24.33
CA ASP A 289 -11.12 1.72 -23.89
C ASP A 289 -11.19 1.42 -22.39
N ARG A 290 -12.13 2.06 -21.71
CA ARG A 290 -12.37 1.97 -20.27
C ARG A 290 -13.65 1.19 -19.94
N LYS A 291 -14.40 0.72 -20.94
CA LYS A 291 -15.75 0.13 -20.81
C LYS A 291 -15.86 -1.33 -21.23
N ILE A 292 -14.73 -2.03 -21.41
CA ILE A 292 -14.71 -3.46 -21.81
C ILE A 292 -15.22 -4.37 -20.67
N ALA A 293 -15.05 -3.97 -19.41
CA ALA A 293 -15.59 -4.68 -18.23
C ALA A 293 -16.95 -4.13 -17.83
#